data_AF-A0A1T5E3I8-F1
#
_entry.id   AF-A0A1T5E3I8-F1
#
_cell.length_a   1.000
_cell.length_b   1.000
_cell.length_c   1.000
_cell.angle_alpha   90.00
_cell.angle_beta   90.00
_cell.angle_gamma   90.00
#
_symmetry.space_group_name_H-M   'P 1'
#
loop_
_entity.id
_entity.type
_entity.pdbx_description
1 polymer ?
#
loop_
_entity_poly.entity_id
_entity_poly.type
_entity_poly.pdbx_seq_one_letter_code
_entity_poly.pdbx_strand_id
1 'polypeptide(L)'
;MFGIFKESEKVIDTFEHVSFILKSLLTYELKDLPIRYEFWYRVAIRQEELRTLNTEHRAKISMTTAVGRFHQTQYEETKQKLAKLERLADTYKSFCIEEEREALNHRLLFHKEAISELYEHVQNKDLYMYCDVVQQHFWDAVSEDVINAIAHLD
;
A
#
# COMPACT_ATOMS: atom_id res chain seq x y z
N MET A 1 16.68 -41.49 -20.81
CA MET A 1 15.32 -41.24 -20.29
C MET A 1 15.47 -40.18 -19.20
N PHE A 2 15.41 -38.91 -19.57
CA PHE A 2 15.52 -37.80 -18.62
C PHE A 2 14.12 -37.49 -18.10
N GLY A 3 13.89 -37.73 -16.81
CA GLY A 3 12.68 -37.31 -16.13
C GLY A 3 12.64 -35.79 -16.06
N ILE A 4 11.72 -35.19 -16.80
CA ILE A 4 11.37 -33.79 -16.63
C ILE A 4 10.63 -33.73 -15.28
N PHE A 5 11.32 -33.28 -14.24
CA PHE A 5 10.66 -32.86 -13.01
C PHE A 5 9.75 -31.69 -13.41
N LYS A 6 8.44 -31.94 -13.43
CA LYS A 6 7.43 -30.88 -13.43
C LYS A 6 7.63 -30.18 -12.09
N GLU A 7 8.29 -29.02 -12.09
CA GLU A 7 8.22 -28.12 -10.95
C GLU A 7 6.73 -27.93 -10.65
N SER A 8 6.28 -28.41 -9.50
CA SER A 8 4.93 -28.16 -9.05
C SER A 8 4.80 -26.65 -8.93
N GLU A 9 3.90 -26.05 -9.72
CA GLU A 9 3.51 -24.65 -9.61
C GLU A 9 3.32 -24.32 -8.14
N LYS A 10 4.15 -23.40 -7.61
CA LYS A 10 4.07 -23.00 -6.22
C LYS A 10 2.68 -22.39 -6.02
N VAL A 11 1.81 -23.06 -5.28
CA VAL A 11 0.51 -22.49 -4.90
C VAL A 11 0.81 -21.35 -3.95
N ILE A 12 0.66 -20.12 -4.45
CA ILE A 12 0.82 -18.91 -3.65
C ILE A 12 -0.41 -18.82 -2.74
N ASP A 13 -0.17 -18.68 -1.43
CA ASP A 13 -1.24 -18.58 -0.45
C ASP A 13 -1.74 -17.14 -0.29
N THR A 14 -2.84 -16.95 0.44
CA THR A 14 -3.45 -15.64 0.64
C THR A 14 -2.47 -14.68 1.33
N PHE A 15 -1.64 -15.17 2.23
CA PHE A 15 -0.56 -14.41 2.87
C PHE A 15 0.41 -13.83 1.85
N GLU A 16 0.92 -14.64 0.92
CA GLU A 16 1.81 -14.16 -0.14
C GLU A 16 1.11 -13.20 -1.11
N HIS A 17 -0.18 -13.41 -1.42
CA HIS A 17 -0.97 -12.45 -2.21
C HIS A 17 -1.04 -11.08 -1.53
N VAL A 18 -1.44 -11.03 -0.25
CA VAL A 18 -1.53 -9.76 0.49
C VAL A 18 -0.15 -9.11 0.65
N SER A 19 0.88 -9.89 0.99
CA SER A 19 2.26 -9.40 1.10
C SER A 19 2.72 -8.75 -0.20
N PHE A 20 2.42 -9.36 -1.36
CA PHE A 20 2.75 -8.80 -2.66
C PHE A 20 1.96 -7.52 -2.98
N ILE A 21 0.66 -7.50 -2.71
CA ILE A 21 -0.20 -6.33 -2.92
C ILE A 21 0.31 -5.15 -2.09
N LEU A 22 0.50 -5.36 -0.78
CA LEU A 22 0.99 -4.33 0.14
C LEU A 22 2.38 -3.82 -0.26
N LYS A 23 3.32 -4.72 -0.60
CA LYS A 23 4.64 -4.33 -1.07
C LYS A 23 4.58 -3.50 -2.35
N SER A 24 3.71 -3.88 -3.29
CA SER A 24 3.57 -3.18 -4.57
C SER A 24 2.97 -1.79 -4.39
N LEU A 25 1.93 -1.68 -3.55
CA LEU A 25 1.30 -0.41 -3.18
C LEU A 25 2.29 0.51 -2.46
N LEU A 26 3.01 0.02 -1.44
CA LEU A 26 4.06 0.79 -0.77
C LEU A 26 5.18 1.18 -1.73
N THR A 27 5.57 0.32 -2.67
CA THR A 27 6.58 0.67 -3.68
C THR A 27 6.11 1.83 -4.56
N TYR A 28 4.83 1.87 -4.92
CA TYR A 28 4.24 3.00 -5.63
C TYR A 28 4.21 4.28 -4.79
N GLU A 29 3.81 4.20 -3.52
CA GLU A 29 3.82 5.35 -2.59
C GLU A 29 5.23 5.95 -2.40
N LEU A 30 6.26 5.15 -2.64
CA LEU A 30 7.67 5.54 -2.50
C LEU A 30 8.33 5.85 -3.86
N LYS A 31 7.60 5.88 -4.97
CA LYS A 31 8.16 5.92 -6.34
C LYS A 31 9.11 7.08 -6.61
N ASP A 32 8.93 8.21 -5.92
CA ASP A 32 9.78 9.40 -6.09
C ASP A 32 11.07 9.35 -5.25
N LEU A 33 11.20 8.37 -4.35
CA LEU A 33 12.39 8.21 -3.51
C LEU A 33 13.43 7.32 -4.20
N PRO A 34 14.75 7.61 -4.04
CA PRO A 34 15.80 6.81 -4.66
C PRO A 34 15.73 5.32 -4.31
N ILE A 35 15.70 4.46 -5.33
CA ILE A 35 15.61 3.00 -5.17
C ILE A 35 16.81 2.40 -4.42
N ARG A 36 17.97 3.06 -4.44
CA ARG A 36 19.18 2.65 -3.70
C ARG A 36 19.02 2.67 -2.19
N TYR A 37 18.02 3.38 -1.67
CA TYR A 37 17.73 3.41 -0.24
C TYR A 37 16.94 2.16 0.15
N GLU A 38 17.30 1.60 1.31
CA GLU A 38 16.58 0.48 1.89
C GLU A 38 15.08 0.76 2.00
N PHE A 39 14.25 -0.26 1.77
CA PHE A 39 12.80 -0.11 1.68
C PHE A 39 12.20 0.58 2.91
N TRP A 40 12.51 0.08 4.11
CA TRP A 40 12.00 0.67 5.36
C TRP A 40 12.55 2.06 5.64
N TYR A 41 13.75 2.37 5.14
CA TYR A 41 14.29 3.72 5.23
C TYR A 41 13.52 4.69 4.33
N ARG A 42 13.13 4.26 3.12
CA ARG A 42 12.25 5.04 2.23
C ARG A 42 10.88 5.27 2.86
N VAL A 43 10.29 4.25 3.49
CA VAL A 43 9.02 4.39 4.25
C VAL A 43 9.17 5.48 5.31
N ALA A 44 10.23 5.43 6.12
CA ALA A 44 10.47 6.41 7.16
C ALA A 44 10.63 7.84 6.62
N ILE A 45 11.37 8.01 5.50
CA ILE A 45 11.49 9.31 4.82
C ILE A 45 10.12 9.84 4.40
N ARG A 46 9.31 9.02 3.70
CA ARG A 46 8.00 9.46 3.21
C ARG A 46 7.03 9.82 4.34
N GLN A 47 7.06 9.06 5.45
CA GLN A 47 6.28 9.39 6.64
C GLN A 47 6.71 10.75 7.24
N GLU A 48 8.02 11.02 7.30
CA GLU A 48 8.53 12.28 7.84
C GLU A 48 8.25 13.48 6.92
N GLU A 49 8.33 13.30 5.60
CA GLU A 49 7.90 14.29 4.61
C GLU A 49 6.43 14.69 4.83
N LEU A 50 5.54 13.71 5.00
CA LEU A 50 4.13 13.95 5.25
C LEU A 50 3.88 14.64 6.60
N ARG A 51 4.60 14.27 7.67
CA ARG A 51 4.51 14.93 8.99
C ARG A 51 4.93 16.39 8.91
N THR A 52 6.02 16.67 8.21
CA THR A 52 6.54 18.02 7.99
C THR A 52 5.54 18.85 7.19
N LEU A 53 5.05 18.33 6.05
CA LEU A 53 4.05 19.01 5.22
C LEU A 53 2.76 19.29 5.99
N ASN A 54 2.29 18.33 6.78
CA ASN A 54 1.10 18.48 7.60
C ASN A 54 1.25 19.65 8.60
N THR A 55 2.40 19.74 9.27
CA THR A 55 2.73 20.85 10.18
C THR A 55 2.77 22.19 9.46
N GLU A 56 3.39 22.23 8.28
CA GLU A 56 3.47 23.44 7.44
C GLU A 56 2.10 23.92 6.95
N HIS A 57 1.22 23.00 6.52
CA HIS A 57 -0.14 23.34 6.12
C HIS A 57 -0.94 23.86 7.31
N ARG A 58 -0.87 23.19 8.46
CA ARG A 58 -1.56 23.61 9.69
C ARG A 58 -1.21 25.04 10.10
N ALA A 59 0.06 25.40 10.04
CA ALA A 59 0.54 26.75 10.41
C ALA A 59 0.01 27.85 9.49
N LYS A 60 -0.39 27.52 8.25
CA LYS A 60 -0.84 28.46 7.21
C LYS A 60 -2.36 28.50 7.02
N ILE A 61 -3.12 27.73 7.80
CA ILE A 61 -4.59 27.71 7.73
C ILE A 61 -5.13 29.11 8.03
N SER A 62 -6.01 29.60 7.16
CA SER A 62 -6.76 30.83 7.38
C SER A 62 -8.09 30.80 6.62
N MET A 63 -9.18 31.11 7.30
CA MET A 63 -10.51 31.14 6.66
C MET A 63 -10.77 32.42 5.85
N THR A 64 -9.91 33.44 6.00
CA THR A 64 -10.11 34.76 5.39
C THR A 64 -9.66 34.82 3.93
N THR A 65 -8.80 33.90 3.48
CA THR A 65 -8.30 33.86 2.10
C THR A 65 -8.55 32.49 1.46
N ALA A 66 -8.62 32.46 0.14
CA ALA A 66 -8.71 31.21 -0.60
C ALA A 66 -7.47 30.32 -0.38
N VAL A 67 -6.27 30.92 -0.31
CA VAL A 67 -5.01 30.19 -0.05
C VAL A 67 -4.99 29.60 1.36
N GLY A 68 -5.51 30.31 2.36
CA GLY A 68 -5.62 29.76 3.71
C GLY A 68 -6.59 28.57 3.81
N ARG A 69 -7.69 28.58 3.04
CA ARG A 69 -8.60 27.42 2.92
C ARG A 69 -7.97 26.27 2.14
N PHE A 70 -7.17 26.56 1.12
CA PHE A 70 -6.35 25.55 0.45
C PHE A 70 -5.45 24.81 1.45
N HIS A 71 -4.76 25.53 2.35
CA HIS A 71 -3.95 24.89 3.38
C HIS A 71 -4.78 24.03 4.35
N GLN A 72 -6.04 24.39 4.62
CA GLN A 72 -6.95 23.55 5.41
C GLN A 72 -7.28 22.23 4.68
N THR A 73 -7.65 22.30 3.41
CA THR A 73 -7.91 21.10 2.60
C THR A 73 -6.68 20.20 2.54
N GLN A 74 -5.51 20.77 2.24
CA GLN A 74 -4.27 20.01 2.16
C GLN A 74 -3.81 19.45 3.50
N TYR A 75 -4.09 20.13 4.62
CA TYR A 75 -3.84 19.59 5.96
C TYR A 75 -4.61 18.30 6.20
N GLU A 76 -5.92 18.29 5.91
CA GLU A 76 -6.75 17.09 6.10
C GLU A 76 -6.36 15.96 5.14
N GLU A 77 -6.11 16.27 3.87
CA GLU A 77 -5.66 15.27 2.88
C GLU A 77 -4.30 14.67 3.27
N THR A 78 -3.33 15.50 3.69
CA THR A 78 -2.00 15.03 4.11
C THR A 78 -2.10 14.18 5.38
N LYS A 79 -2.98 14.56 6.31
CA LYS A 79 -3.25 13.79 7.54
C LYS A 79 -3.79 12.40 7.21
N GLN A 80 -4.75 12.31 6.31
CA GLN A 80 -5.32 11.04 5.87
C GLN A 80 -4.28 10.17 5.13
N LYS A 81 -3.49 10.78 4.24
CA LYS A 81 -2.39 10.10 3.54
C LYS A 81 -1.35 9.53 4.51
N LEU A 82 -0.96 10.30 5.53
CA LEU A 82 -0.02 9.84 6.55
C LEU A 82 -0.58 8.64 7.32
N ALA A 83 -1.81 8.75 7.84
CA ALA A 83 -2.44 7.65 8.59
C ALA A 83 -2.60 6.37 7.73
N LYS A 84 -2.96 6.53 6.46
CA LYS A 84 -3.04 5.44 5.48
C LYS A 84 -1.67 4.77 5.27
N LEU A 85 -0.62 5.55 5.05
CA LEU A 85 0.74 5.04 4.86
C LEU A 85 1.27 4.32 6.10
N GLU A 86 1.02 4.86 7.30
CA GLU A 86 1.38 4.24 8.57
C GLU A 86 0.68 2.88 8.73
N ARG A 87 -0.64 2.83 8.50
CA ARG A 87 -1.40 1.58 8.55
C ARG A 87 -0.88 0.54 7.56
N LEU A 88 -0.70 0.91 6.29
CA LEU A 88 -0.19 -0.01 5.26
C LEU A 88 1.20 -0.54 5.60
N ALA A 89 2.09 0.33 6.09
CA ALA A 89 3.43 -0.05 6.49
C ALA A 89 3.43 -1.00 7.68
N ASP A 90 2.62 -0.72 8.71
CA ASP A 90 2.53 -1.56 9.90
C ASP A 90 1.90 -2.92 9.59
N THR A 91 0.83 -2.97 8.78
CA THR A 91 0.30 -4.25 8.33
C THR A 91 1.33 -5.01 7.50
N TYR A 92 2.05 -4.35 6.58
CA TYR A 92 3.07 -5.03 5.77
C TYR A 92 4.21 -5.63 6.61
N LYS A 93 4.56 -5.04 7.76
CA LYS A 93 5.53 -5.63 8.70
C LYS A 93 5.06 -6.99 9.21
N SER A 94 3.78 -7.14 9.58
CA SER A 94 3.21 -8.45 9.96
C SER A 94 3.34 -9.48 8.84
N PHE A 95 3.11 -9.07 7.59
CA PHE A 95 3.30 -9.94 6.41
C PHE A 95 4.78 -10.18 6.02
N CYS A 96 5.73 -9.67 6.81
CA CYS A 96 7.14 -10.01 6.72
C CYS A 96 7.59 -11.00 7.83
N ILE A 97 6.70 -11.34 8.77
CA ILE A 97 6.95 -12.29 9.86
C ILE A 97 6.35 -13.64 9.46
N GLU A 98 7.21 -14.58 9.08
CA GLU A 98 6.78 -15.89 8.55
C GLU A 98 6.03 -16.71 9.62
N GLU A 99 6.35 -16.50 10.90
CA GLU A 99 5.67 -17.10 12.04
C GLU A 99 4.20 -16.69 12.16
N GLU A 100 3.81 -15.54 11.59
CA GLU A 100 2.41 -15.07 11.58
C GLU A 100 1.60 -15.65 10.41
N ARG A 101 2.23 -16.31 9.43
CA ARG A 101 1.60 -16.74 8.18
C ARG A 101 0.34 -17.59 8.40
N GLU A 102 0.40 -18.60 9.25
CA GLU A 102 -0.74 -19.50 9.49
C GLU A 102 -1.93 -18.75 10.10
N ALA A 103 -1.68 -17.94 11.12
CA ALA A 103 -2.70 -17.14 11.79
C ALA A 103 -3.32 -16.12 10.82
N LEU A 104 -2.51 -15.45 10.00
CA LEU A 104 -2.98 -14.48 9.02
C LEU A 104 -3.78 -15.15 7.90
N ASN A 105 -3.33 -16.28 7.36
CA ASN A 105 -4.09 -17.05 6.38
C ASN A 105 -5.46 -17.49 6.91
N HIS A 106 -5.53 -17.94 8.17
CA HIS A 106 -6.79 -18.30 8.81
C HIS A 106 -7.74 -17.10 8.91
N ARG A 107 -7.23 -15.93 9.34
CA ARG A 107 -8.02 -14.69 9.45
C ARG A 107 -8.49 -14.17 8.09
N LEU A 108 -7.70 -14.38 7.05
CA LEU A 108 -8.01 -13.92 5.68
C LEU A 108 -8.87 -14.90 4.87
N LEU A 109 -9.25 -16.04 5.44
CA LEU A 109 -9.95 -17.11 4.71
C LEU A 109 -11.21 -16.60 3.98
N PHE A 110 -12.00 -15.75 4.64
CA PHE A 110 -13.25 -15.20 4.08
C PHE A 110 -13.03 -14.13 3.00
N HIS A 111 -11.81 -13.60 2.86
CA HIS A 111 -11.45 -12.61 1.86
C HIS A 111 -10.57 -13.19 0.73
N LYS A 112 -10.32 -14.51 0.74
CA LYS A 112 -9.39 -15.17 -0.18
C LYS A 112 -9.69 -14.89 -1.65
N GLU A 113 -10.95 -14.96 -2.06
CA GLU A 113 -11.35 -14.75 -3.46
C GLU A 113 -11.09 -13.31 -3.90
N ALA A 114 -11.57 -12.34 -3.12
CA ALA A 114 -11.34 -10.91 -3.37
C ALA A 114 -9.85 -10.55 -3.39
N ILE A 115 -9.06 -11.12 -2.47
CA ILE A 115 -7.60 -10.93 -2.43
C ILE A 115 -6.93 -11.53 -3.66
N SER A 116 -7.39 -12.68 -4.13
CA SER A 116 -6.82 -13.33 -5.32
C SER A 116 -7.14 -12.54 -6.59
N GLU A 117 -8.36 -12.03 -6.73
CA GLU A 117 -8.73 -11.12 -7.83
C GLU A 117 -7.90 -9.83 -7.80
N LEU A 118 -7.78 -9.20 -6.62
CA LEU A 118 -6.96 -8.00 -6.44
C LEU A 118 -5.48 -8.28 -6.78
N TYR A 119 -4.97 -9.44 -6.39
CA TYR A 119 -3.60 -9.86 -6.70
C TYR A 119 -3.38 -9.97 -8.22
N GLU A 120 -4.30 -10.62 -8.93
CA GLU A 120 -4.25 -10.74 -10.39
C GLU A 120 -4.25 -9.37 -11.08
N HIS A 121 -5.07 -8.43 -10.60
CA HIS A 121 -5.03 -7.06 -11.08
C HIS A 121 -3.64 -6.46 -10.86
N VAL A 122 -3.12 -6.44 -9.63
CA VAL A 122 -1.82 -5.82 -9.30
C VAL A 122 -0.65 -6.45 -10.07
N GLN A 123 -0.68 -7.76 -10.34
CA GLN A 123 0.30 -8.43 -11.19
C GLN A 123 0.27 -7.88 -12.63
N ASN A 124 -0.92 -7.71 -13.18
CA ASN A 124 -1.15 -7.30 -14.56
C ASN A 124 -1.24 -5.78 -14.76
N LYS A 125 -0.87 -4.98 -13.75
CA LYS A 125 -1.05 -3.52 -13.75
C LYS A 125 -0.47 -2.77 -14.94
N ASP A 126 0.63 -3.26 -15.48
CA ASP A 126 1.32 -2.62 -16.61
C ASP A 126 0.47 -2.68 -17.91
N LEU A 127 -0.57 -3.52 -17.96
CA LEU A 127 -1.50 -3.61 -19.10
C LEU A 127 -2.46 -2.40 -19.21
N TYR A 128 -2.70 -1.68 -18.11
CA TYR A 128 -3.70 -0.61 -18.06
C TYR A 128 -3.19 0.70 -17.42
N MET A 129 -1.96 0.73 -16.91
CA MET A 129 -1.32 1.91 -16.31
C MET A 129 -0.59 2.81 -17.31
N TYR A 130 -1.34 3.53 -18.15
CA TYR A 130 -0.75 4.30 -19.26
C TYR A 130 -0.39 5.76 -18.94
N CYS A 131 -0.86 6.32 -17.82
CA CYS A 131 -0.48 7.67 -17.36
C CYS A 131 -0.60 7.82 -15.85
N ASP A 132 0.00 8.88 -15.30
CA ASP A 132 0.08 9.10 -13.84
C ASP A 132 -1.29 9.19 -13.17
N VAL A 133 -2.27 9.82 -13.82
CA VAL A 133 -3.64 9.95 -13.28
C VAL A 133 -4.30 8.57 -13.16
N VAL A 134 -4.15 7.73 -14.18
CA VAL A 134 -4.72 6.38 -14.18
C VAL A 134 -3.99 5.48 -13.19
N GLN A 135 -2.66 5.62 -13.09
CA GLN A 135 -1.89 4.94 -12.05
C GLN A 135 -2.39 5.31 -10.65
N GLN A 136 -2.59 6.60 -10.39
CA GLN A 136 -3.08 7.07 -9.10
C GLN A 136 -4.46 6.49 -8.79
N HIS A 137 -5.42 6.59 -9.71
CA HIS A 137 -6.76 6.03 -9.50
C HIS A 137 -6.74 4.52 -9.26
N PHE A 138 -5.88 3.79 -9.99
CA PHE A 138 -5.73 2.35 -9.77
C PHE A 138 -5.20 2.06 -8.37
N TRP A 139 -4.13 2.74 -7.93
CA TRP A 139 -3.57 2.49 -6.60
C TRP A 139 -4.46 2.97 -5.46
N ASP A 140 -5.28 4.00 -5.69
CA ASP A 140 -6.32 4.41 -4.76
C ASP A 140 -7.36 3.29 -4.60
N ALA A 141 -7.84 2.69 -5.69
CA ALA A 141 -8.77 1.56 -5.66
C ALA A 141 -8.15 0.31 -5.00
N VAL A 142 -6.93 -0.08 -5.40
CA VAL A 142 -6.20 -1.20 -4.78
C VAL A 142 -6.06 -0.98 -3.28
N SER A 143 -5.76 0.26 -2.87
CA SER A 143 -5.60 0.57 -1.46
C SER A 143 -6.91 0.49 -0.70
N GLU A 144 -8.03 0.91 -1.29
CA GLU A 144 -9.36 0.79 -0.66
C GLU A 144 -9.70 -0.68 -0.44
N ASP A 145 -9.55 -1.51 -1.48
CA ASP A 145 -9.86 -2.93 -1.43
C ASP A 145 -8.98 -3.68 -0.44
N VAL A 146 -7.66 -3.45 -0.46
CA VAL A 146 -6.75 -4.15 0.46
C VAL A 146 -6.99 -3.73 1.91
N ILE A 147 -7.25 -2.44 2.17
CA ILE A 147 -7.55 -1.95 3.54
C ILE A 147 -8.85 -2.58 4.05
N ASN A 148 -9.87 -2.69 3.20
CA ASN A 148 -11.13 -3.35 3.56
C ASN A 148 -10.92 -4.84 3.83
N ALA A 149 -10.10 -5.51 3.02
CA ALA A 149 -9.81 -6.95 3.17
C ALA A 149 -8.95 -7.28 4.41
N ILE A 150 -8.18 -6.31 4.93
CA ILE A 150 -7.32 -6.49 6.12
C ILE A 150 -7.87 -5.78 7.37
N ALA A 151 -9.06 -5.17 7.31
CA ALA A 151 -9.55 -4.28 8.37
C ALA A 151 -9.74 -4.97 9.73
N HIS A 152 -10.04 -6.27 9.73
CA HIS A 152 -10.21 -7.12 10.92
C HIS A 152 -8.90 -7.75 11.40
N LEU A 153 -7.76 -7.38 10.79
CA LEU A 153 -6.44 -7.82 11.23
C LEU A 153 -5.91 -7.05 12.45
N ASP A 154 -6.51 -5.90 12.76
CA ASP A 154 -6.23 -5.08 13.93
C ASP A 154 -6.85 -5.62 15.24
#